data_AF-A0ABD5UHK9-F1
#
_entry.id   AF-A0ABD5UHK9-F1
#
_cell.length_a   1.000
_cell.length_b   1.000
_cell.length_c   1.000
_cell.angle_alpha   90.00
_cell.angle_beta   90.00
_cell.angle_gamma   90.00
#
_symmetry.space_group_name_H-M   'P 1'
#
loop_
_entity.id
_entity.type
_entity.pdbx_description
1 polymer ?
#
loop_
_entity_poly.entity_id
_entity_poly.type
_entity_poly.pdbx_seq_one_letter_code
_entity_poly.pdbx_strand_id
1 'polypeptide(L)'
;MRVCVVSVDDDRTVISDRNFEREYRLDASEAGEFLLVLGEQLRDGDDLRIETDEWELPFAFGEPVELEIDFEGVGEPELEIEVALPGRTDRTTPNVR
;
A
#
# COMPACT_ATOMS: atom_id res chain seq x y z
N MET A 1 -9.48 -14.72 36.32
CA MET A 1 -8.86 -13.46 35.91
C MET A 1 -9.13 -13.31 34.42
N ARG A 2 -10.14 -12.52 34.04
CA ARG A 2 -10.56 -12.33 32.65
C ARG A 2 -9.75 -11.15 32.14
N VAL A 3 -8.82 -11.38 31.22
CA VAL A 3 -8.16 -10.31 30.50
C VAL A 3 -9.21 -9.71 29.58
N CYS A 4 -9.71 -8.53 29.93
CA CYS A 4 -10.35 -7.67 28.97
C CYS A 4 -9.24 -7.23 28.01
N VAL A 5 -9.21 -7.80 26.81
CA VAL A 5 -8.54 -7.13 25.70
C VAL A 5 -9.33 -5.84 25.54
N VAL A 6 -8.70 -4.73 25.93
CA VAL A 6 -9.18 -3.40 25.55
C VAL A 6 -9.07 -3.40 24.04
N SER A 7 -10.20 -3.54 23.34
CA SER A 7 -10.26 -3.14 21.95
C SER A 7 -9.88 -1.68 21.96
N VAL A 8 -8.73 -1.35 21.35
CA VAL A 8 -8.46 0.04 20.98
C VAL A 8 -9.68 0.45 20.15
N ASP A 9 -10.35 1.54 20.51
CA ASP A 9 -11.50 2.07 19.78
C ASP A 9 -11.11 2.18 18.30
N ASP A 10 -11.68 1.33 17.45
CA ASP A 10 -11.43 1.33 16.01
C ASP A 10 -12.37 2.34 15.35
N ASP A 11 -12.27 3.60 15.79
CA ASP A 11 -12.97 4.75 15.20
C ASP A 11 -12.33 5.19 13.87
N ARG A 12 -11.30 4.46 13.40
CA ARG A 12 -10.61 4.78 12.16
C ARG A 12 -11.55 4.62 10.97
N THR A 13 -11.46 5.56 10.05
CA THR A 13 -12.22 5.48 8.81
C THR A 13 -11.61 4.41 7.90
N VAL A 14 -12.36 3.37 7.59
CA VAL A 14 -11.95 2.35 6.60
C VAL A 14 -12.15 2.87 5.18
N ILE A 15 -11.09 2.79 4.37
CA ILE A 15 -11.08 3.18 2.95
C ILE A 15 -11.20 1.90 2.10
N SER A 16 -12.39 1.63 1.52
CA SER A 16 -12.63 0.42 0.71
C SER A 16 -13.17 0.68 -0.70
N ASP A 17 -14.08 1.64 -0.86
CA ASP A 17 -14.90 1.77 -2.09
C ASP A 17 -14.99 3.22 -2.62
N ARG A 18 -13.93 4.00 -2.40
CA ARG A 18 -13.86 5.39 -2.88
C ARG A 18 -12.48 5.70 -3.45
N ASN A 19 -12.43 6.66 -4.37
CA ASN A 19 -11.17 7.27 -4.75
C ASN A 19 -10.54 7.91 -3.50
N PHE A 20 -9.28 7.61 -3.27
CA PHE A 20 -8.52 8.12 -2.15
C PHE A 20 -7.11 8.45 -2.62
N GLU A 21 -6.68 9.69 -2.34
CA GLU A 21 -5.35 10.18 -2.69
C GLU A 21 -4.88 11.10 -1.56
N ARG A 22 -3.62 10.93 -1.14
CA ARG A 22 -2.93 11.76 -0.16
C ARG A 22 -1.46 11.83 -0.53
N GLU A 23 -0.92 13.03 -0.54
CA GLU A 23 0.51 13.30 -0.73
C GLU A 23 1.10 13.78 0.61
N TYR A 24 2.27 13.25 0.96
CA TYR A 24 2.99 13.61 2.18
C TYR A 24 4.37 14.16 1.81
N ARG A 25 4.80 15.23 2.48
CA ARG A 25 6.18 15.72 2.41
C ARG A 25 6.93 15.16 3.60
N LEU A 26 7.70 14.11 3.37
CA LEU A 26 8.45 13.37 4.39
C LEU A 26 9.95 13.67 4.26
N ASP A 27 10.68 13.47 5.35
CA ASP A 27 12.14 13.32 5.23
C ASP A 27 12.52 11.92 4.71
N ALA A 28 13.79 11.75 4.33
CA ALA A 28 14.27 10.51 3.73
C ALA A 28 14.22 9.31 4.70
N SER A 29 14.35 9.54 6.02
CA SER A 29 14.24 8.47 7.02
C SER A 29 12.80 7.99 7.13
N GLU A 30 11.84 8.91 7.25
CA GLU A 30 10.42 8.60 7.35
C GLU A 30 9.93 7.86 6.09
N ALA A 31 10.33 8.33 4.90
CA ALA A 31 10.03 7.65 3.65
C ALA A 31 10.65 6.24 3.59
N GLY A 32 11.89 6.09 4.05
CA GLY A 32 12.57 4.80 4.11
C GLY A 32 11.89 3.81 5.06
N GLU A 33 11.47 4.25 6.24
CA GLU A 33 10.72 3.43 7.20
C GLU A 33 9.37 2.97 6.62
N PHE A 34 8.64 3.87 5.96
CA PHE A 34 7.42 3.52 5.26
C PHE A 34 7.65 2.45 4.18
N LEU A 35 8.67 2.62 3.34
CA LEU A 35 9.01 1.68 2.27
C LEU A 35 9.48 0.31 2.81
N LEU A 36 10.15 0.27 3.96
CA LEU A 36 10.50 -0.99 4.62
C LEU A 36 9.25 -1.77 5.03
N VAL A 37 8.31 -1.11 5.71
CA VAL A 37 7.05 -1.75 6.13
C VAL A 37 6.23 -2.19 4.92
N LEU A 38 6.12 -1.35 3.89
CA LEU A 38 5.43 -1.70 2.65
C LEU A 38 6.10 -2.90 1.97
N GLY A 39 7.43 -2.90 1.87
CA GLY A 39 8.21 -3.97 1.26
C GLY A 39 8.10 -5.30 2.00
N GLU A 40 8.05 -5.27 3.34
CA GLU A 40 7.81 -6.47 4.15
C GLU A 40 6.43 -7.06 3.87
N GLN A 41 5.37 -6.24 3.81
CA GLN A 41 4.03 -6.72 3.50
C GLN A 41 3.94 -7.29 2.07
N LEU A 42 4.53 -6.60 1.08
CA LEU A 42 4.60 -7.09 -0.31
C LEU A 42 5.33 -8.43 -0.44
N ARG A 43 6.33 -8.69 0.40
CA ARG A 43 7.09 -9.94 0.41
C ARG A 43 6.31 -11.09 1.07
N ASP A 44 5.59 -10.79 2.14
CA ASP A 44 5.07 -11.80 3.07
C ASP A 44 3.64 -12.27 2.74
N GLY A 45 2.95 -11.61 1.82
CA GLY A 45 1.61 -12.03 1.39
C GLY A 45 1.08 -11.27 0.18
N ASP A 46 -0.24 -11.37 -0.02
CA ASP A 46 -0.99 -10.75 -1.11
C ASP A 46 -2.02 -9.72 -0.60
N ASP A 47 -1.86 -9.29 0.66
CA ASP A 47 -2.69 -8.30 1.36
C ASP A 47 -1.82 -7.18 1.91
N LEU A 48 -2.21 -5.93 1.66
CA LEU A 48 -1.62 -4.73 2.23
C LEU A 48 -2.58 -4.07 3.21
N ARG A 49 -2.02 -3.46 4.25
CA ARG A 49 -2.70 -2.48 5.09
C ARG A 49 -1.81 -1.25 5.26
N ILE A 50 -2.34 -0.11 4.82
CA ILE A 50 -1.77 1.21 5.13
C ILE A 50 -2.66 1.84 6.19
N GLU A 51 -2.08 2.22 7.32
CA GLU A 51 -2.85 2.75 8.44
C GLU A 51 -2.21 3.99 9.06
N THR A 52 -3.07 4.85 9.59
CA THR A 52 -2.74 6.02 10.39
C THR A 52 -3.62 6.01 11.65
N ASP A 53 -3.47 7.02 12.50
CA ASP A 53 -4.37 7.23 13.65
C ASP A 53 -5.82 7.54 13.22
N GLU A 54 -6.04 8.00 11.98
CA GLU A 54 -7.35 8.48 11.51
C GLU A 54 -8.07 7.51 10.56
N TRP A 55 -7.32 6.74 9.78
CA TRP A 55 -7.86 5.87 8.74
C TRP A 55 -7.01 4.62 8.51
N GLU A 56 -7.65 3.59 7.96
CA GLU A 56 -6.97 2.41 7.43
C GLU A 56 -7.44 2.10 6.01
N LEU A 57 -6.52 1.60 5.19
CA LEU A 57 -6.75 1.18 3.82
C LEU A 57 -6.26 -0.27 3.69
N PRO A 58 -7.16 -1.26 3.81
CA PRO A 58 -6.87 -2.63 3.45
C PRO A 58 -6.97 -2.82 1.92
N PHE A 59 -5.99 -3.49 1.32
CA PHE A 59 -5.96 -3.76 -0.11
C PHE A 59 -5.41 -5.16 -0.42
N ALA A 60 -6.27 -6.04 -0.92
CA ALA A 60 -5.85 -7.33 -1.45
C ALA A 60 -5.37 -7.16 -2.90
N PHE A 61 -4.09 -7.38 -3.15
CA PHE A 61 -3.50 -7.25 -4.48
C PHE A 61 -3.35 -8.60 -5.19
N GLY A 62 -3.14 -8.55 -6.50
CA GLY A 62 -2.85 -9.69 -7.37
C GLY A 62 -1.56 -9.49 -8.15
N GLU A 63 -1.34 -10.37 -9.13
CA GLU A 63 -0.14 -10.37 -9.98
C GLU A 63 -0.50 -10.18 -11.47
N PRO A 64 0.43 -9.63 -12.29
CA PRO A 64 1.76 -9.13 -11.91
C PRO A 64 1.69 -7.73 -11.26
N VAL A 65 2.67 -7.45 -10.38
CA VAL A 65 2.95 -6.11 -9.86
C VAL A 65 3.82 -5.36 -10.87
N GLU A 66 3.52 -4.09 -11.11
CA GLU A 66 4.32 -3.21 -11.97
C GLU A 66 5.22 -2.33 -11.09
N LEU A 67 6.51 -2.20 -11.48
CA LEU A 67 7.48 -1.31 -10.85
C LEU A 67 8.06 -0.42 -11.94
N GLU A 68 7.90 0.88 -11.77
CA GLU A 68 8.45 1.91 -12.64
C GLU A 68 9.55 2.69 -11.91
N ILE A 69 10.62 3.01 -12.64
CA ILE A 69 11.72 3.86 -12.18
C ILE A 69 11.92 4.90 -13.27
N ASP A 70 11.62 6.15 -12.96
CA ASP A 70 11.81 7.27 -13.87
C ASP A 70 12.85 8.25 -13.30
N PHE A 71 13.74 8.73 -14.16
CA PHE A 71 14.78 9.67 -13.79
C PHE A 71 14.88 10.79 -14.83
N GLU A 72 14.56 12.01 -14.39
CA GLU A 72 14.70 13.21 -15.19
C GLU A 72 15.96 13.97 -14.73
N GLY A 73 16.95 14.13 -15.62
CA GLY A 73 18.33 14.51 -15.21
C GLY A 73 18.81 15.92 -15.58
N VAL A 74 18.00 16.73 -16.26
CA VAL A 74 18.43 18.05 -16.77
C VAL A 74 17.69 19.17 -16.06
N GLY A 75 18.44 20.14 -15.51
CA GLY A 75 17.87 21.26 -14.77
C GLY A 75 17.73 20.90 -13.30
N GLU A 76 16.53 20.47 -12.90
CA GLU A 76 16.20 20.04 -11.55
C GLU A 76 16.04 18.51 -11.59
N PRO A 77 17.05 17.74 -11.15
CA PRO A 77 16.99 16.30 -11.29
C PRO A 77 15.96 15.68 -10.35
N GLU A 78 15.15 14.76 -10.86
CA GLU A 78 14.10 14.06 -10.13
C GLU A 78 14.21 12.55 -10.36
N LEU A 79 13.95 11.77 -9.32
CA LEU A 79 13.88 10.32 -9.34
C LEU A 79 12.53 9.91 -8.78
N GLU A 80 11.73 9.24 -9.60
CA GLU A 80 10.45 8.67 -9.21
C GLU A 80 10.54 7.15 -9.22
N ILE A 81 9.94 6.53 -8.21
CA ILE A 81 9.81 5.08 -8.08
C ILE A 81 8.35 4.80 -7.76
N GLU A 82 7.65 4.12 -8.67
CA GLU A 82 6.24 3.81 -8.52
C GLU A 82 6.01 2.31 -8.53
N VAL A 83 5.12 1.84 -7.66
CA VAL A 83 4.64 0.46 -7.65
C VAL A 83 3.14 0.47 -7.87
N ALA A 84 2.68 -0.16 -8.96
CA ALA A 84 1.26 -0.35 -9.24
C ALA A 84 0.82 -1.79 -8.96
N LEU A 85 -0.19 -1.93 -8.10
CA LEU A 85 -0.71 -3.21 -7.63
C LEU A 85 -2.11 -3.44 -8.19
N PRO A 86 -2.33 -4.44 -9.06
CA PRO A 86 -3.69 -4.78 -9.47
C PRO A 86 -4.45 -5.33 -8.26
N GLY A 87 -5.73 -4.99 -8.13
CA GLY A 87 -6.58 -5.64 -7.13
C GLY A 87 -6.70 -7.15 -7.41
N ARG A 88 -6.73 -7.96 -6.35
CA ARG A 88 -6.93 -9.41 -6.50
C ARG A 88 -8.25 -9.67 -7.24
N THR A 89 -8.22 -10.59 -8.20
CA THR A 89 -9.45 -11.07 -8.86
C THR A 89 -9.58 -12.57 -8.67
N ASP A 90 -10.77 -13.04 -8.31
CA ASP A 90 -11.09 -14.47 -8.26
C ASP A 90 -11.29 -15.08 -9.67
N ARG A 91 -11.00 -14.31 -10.73
CA ARG A 91 -11.25 -14.71 -12.11
C ARG A 91 -10.10 -15.54 -12.63
N THR A 92 -10.29 -16.86 -12.64
CA THR A 92 -9.48 -17.76 -13.46
C THR A 92 -9.71 -17.43 -14.94
N THR A 93 -8.65 -17.13 -15.68
CA THR A 93 -8.72 -16.88 -17.12
C THR A 93 -9.37 -18.08 -17.82
N PRO A 94 -10.41 -17.89 -18.65
CA PRO A 94 -11.00 -19.00 -19.38
C PRO A 94 -9.96 -19.62 -20.31
N ASN A 95 -9.82 -20.95 -20.29
CA ASN A 95 -9.05 -21.66 -21.31
C ASN A 95 -9.82 -21.60 -22.63
N VAL A 96 -9.37 -20.74 -23.54
CA VAL A 96 -9.82 -20.75 -24.95
C VAL A 96 -9.11 -21.91 -25.66
N ARG A 97 -9.88 -22.81 -26.28
CA ARG A 97 -9.39 -23.88 -27.16
C ARG A 97 -9.83 -23.61 -28.58
#